data_AF-A0A2D6M9L0-F1
#
_entry.id   AF-A0A2D6M9L0-F1
#
_cell.length_a   1.000
_cell.length_b   1.000
_cell.length_c   1.000
_cell.angle_alpha   90.00
_cell.angle_beta   90.00
_cell.angle_gamma   90.00
#
_symmetry.space_group_name_H-M   'P 1'
#
loop_
_entity.id
_entity.type
_entity.pdbx_description
1 polymer ?
#
loop_
_entity_poly.entity_id
_entity_poly.type
_entity_poly.pdbx_seq_one_letter_code
_entity_poly.pdbx_strand_id
1 'polypeptide(L)' 'MPCKILELRKSIKNSGLMQKDVAKIIGVNVIHLNKVLNNKASLTQNMARKLSKIKLLDSTEQQILYPLKK' A
#
# COMPACT_ATOMS: atom_id res chain seq x y z
N MET A 1 13.96 -1.47 13.99
CA MET A 1 12.96 -0.47 13.52
C MET A 1 12.17 -1.05 12.35
N PRO A 2 10.86 -1.35 12.46
CA PRO A 2 10.05 -1.71 11.29
C PRO A 2 9.24 -0.51 10.77
N CYS A 3 9.21 -0.39 9.44
CA CYS A 3 8.92 0.81 8.67
C CYS A 3 7.45 0.98 8.27
N LYS A 4 7.09 2.24 8.00
CA LYS A 4 5.93 2.85 7.28
C LYS A 4 5.04 1.95 6.39
N ILE A 5 5.62 0.93 5.77
CA ILE A 5 5.00 0.01 4.81
C ILE A 5 4.30 -1.19 5.48
N LEU A 6 4.64 -1.48 6.73
CA LEU A 6 4.06 -2.60 7.49
C LEU A 6 2.56 -2.43 7.72
N GLU A 7 2.11 -1.19 7.99
CA GLU A 7 0.69 -0.87 8.19
C GLU A 7 -0.10 -1.03 6.89
N LEU A 8 0.41 -0.56 5.76
CA LEU A 8 -0.22 -0.78 4.45
C LEU A 8 -0.35 -2.28 4.12
N ARG A 9 0.69 -3.06 4.43
CA ARG A 9 0.65 -4.53 4.25
C ARG A 9 -0.39 -5.18 5.14
N LYS A 10 -0.56 -4.70 6.39
CA LYS A 10 -1.61 -5.16 7.29
C LYS A 10 -2.99 -4.77 6.79
N SER A 11 -3.21 -3.53 6.33
CA SER A 11 -4.50 -3.09 5.77
C SER A 11 -4.89 -3.93 4.57
N ILE A 12 -3.95 -4.22 3.66
CA ILE A 12 -4.19 -5.14 2.53
C ILE A 12 -4.62 -6.52 3.05
N LYS A 13 -3.90 -7.09 4.02
CA LYS A 13 -4.22 -8.40 4.59
C LYS A 13 -5.59 -8.41 5.30
N ASN A 14 -5.89 -7.36 6.07
CA ASN A 14 -7.13 -7.22 6.84
C ASN A 14 -8.34 -6.99 5.93
N SER A 15 -8.13 -6.35 4.78
CA SER A 15 -9.17 -6.15 3.75
C SER A 15 -9.58 -7.45 3.03
N GLY A 16 -8.87 -8.56 3.27
CA GLY A 16 -9.07 -9.83 2.57
C GLY A 16 -8.54 -9.84 1.12
N LEU A 17 -7.99 -8.72 0.64
CA LEU A 17 -7.40 -8.62 -0.70
C LEU A 17 -6.02 -9.27 -0.74
N MET A 18 -5.75 -10.00 -1.82
CA MET A 18 -4.38 -10.42 -2.11
C MET A 18 -3.63 -9.25 -2.77
N GLN A 19 -2.30 -9.22 -2.59
CA GLN A 19 -1.43 -8.22 -3.23
C GLN A 19 -1.59 -8.20 -4.75
N LYS A 20 -1.92 -9.35 -5.37
CA LYS A 20 -2.23 -9.45 -6.80
C LYS A 20 -3.48 -8.67 -7.22
N ASP A 21 -4.49 -8.66 -6.37
CA ASP A 21 -5.76 -7.99 -6.66
C ASP A 21 -5.56 -6.48 -6.50
N VAL A 22 -4.88 -6.07 -5.42
CA VAL A 22 -4.50 -4.67 -5.20
C VAL A 22 -3.66 -4.13 -6.36
N ALA A 23 -2.64 -4.88 -6.78
CA ALA A 23 -1.78 -4.50 -7.90
C ALA A 23 -2.58 -4.35 -9.21
N LYS A 24 -3.53 -5.26 -9.46
CA LYS A 24 -4.43 -5.20 -10.62
C LYS A 24 -5.34 -3.98 -10.56
N ILE A 25 -5.92 -3.67 -9.39
CA ILE A 25 -6.80 -2.51 -9.17
C ILE A 25 -6.08 -1.19 -9.43
N ILE A 26 -4.84 -1.05 -8.94
CA ILE A 26 -4.05 0.18 -9.14
C ILE A 26 -3.24 0.18 -10.46
N GLY A 27 -3.35 -0.88 -11.26
CA GLY A 27 -2.65 -1.01 -12.54
C GLY A 27 -1.13 -0.92 -12.41
N VAL A 28 -0.56 -1.65 -11.45
CA VAL A 28 0.90 -1.76 -11.27
C VAL A 28 1.31 -3.23 -11.26
N ASN A 29 2.59 -3.48 -11.52
CA ASN A 29 3.12 -4.83 -11.42
C ASN A 29 3.12 -5.31 -9.95
N VAL A 30 2.62 -6.52 -9.71
CA VAL A 30 2.68 -7.23 -8.40
C VAL A 30 4.07 -7.20 -7.80
N ILE A 31 5.11 -7.43 -8.61
CA ILE A 31 6.49 -7.48 -8.17
C ILE A 31 6.91 -6.09 -7.66
N HIS A 32 6.48 -5.03 -8.34
CA HIS A 32 6.75 -3.66 -7.93
C HIS A 32 6.03 -3.32 -6.63
N LEU A 33 4.73 -3.65 -6.51
CA LEU A 33 3.98 -3.51 -5.26
C LEU A 33 4.65 -4.28 -4.12
N ASN A 34 5.11 -5.50 -4.36
CA ASN A 34 5.80 -6.29 -3.35
C ASN A 34 7.16 -5.71 -2.95
N LYS A 35 7.90 -5.11 -3.88
CA LYS A 35 9.13 -4.38 -3.53
C LYS A 35 8.80 -3.19 -2.62
N VAL A 36 7.76 -2.44 -2.93
CA VAL A 36 7.29 -1.33 -2.07
C VAL A 36 6.85 -1.86 -0.71
N LEU A 37 6.01 -2.90 -0.65
CA LEU A 37 5.53 -3.51 0.60
C LEU A 37 6.62 -4.21 1.43
N ASN A 38 7.81 -4.45 0.87
CA ASN A 38 8.97 -4.96 1.59
C ASN A 38 10.05 -3.89 1.80
N ASN A 39 9.72 -2.61 1.58
CA ASN A 39 10.65 -1.48 1.72
C ASN A 39 11.91 -1.59 0.83
N LYS A 40 11.81 -2.35 -0.27
CA LYS A 40 12.85 -2.51 -1.31
C LYS A 40 12.68 -1.52 -2.48
N ALA A 41 11.61 -0.74 -2.46
CA ALA A 41 11.35 0.34 -3.40
C ALA A 41 10.55 1.44 -2.69
N SER A 42 10.75 2.69 -3.13
CA SER A 42 10.00 3.82 -2.61
C SER A 42 8.57 3.80 -3.12
N LEU A 43 7.62 4.05 -2.22
CA LEU A 43 6.24 4.32 -2.59
C LEU A 43 6.16 5.70 -3.26
N THR A 44 5.63 5.75 -4.48
CA THR A 44 5.40 7.02 -5.19
C THR A 44 4.06 7.64 -4.80
N GLN A 45 3.95 8.96 -4.89
CA GLN A 45 2.66 9.68 -4.70
C GLN A 45 1.56 9.12 -5.59
N ASN A 46 1.86 8.85 -6.86
CA ASN A 46 0.87 8.27 -7.78
C ASN A 46 0.37 6.90 -7.29
N MET A 47 1.25 6.07 -6.75
CA MET A 47 0.87 4.76 -6.18
C MET A 47 0.02 4.92 -4.91
N ALA A 48 0.39 5.85 -4.02
CA ALA A 48 -0.37 6.14 -2.82
C ALA A 48 -1.79 6.64 -3.14
N ARG A 49 -1.91 7.55 -4.10
CA ARG A 49 -3.17 8.11 -4.57
C ARG A 49 -4.10 7.07 -5.21
N LYS A 50 -3.52 6.05 -5.85
CA LYS A 50 -4.30 4.93 -6.39
C LYS A 50 -4.73 3.95 -5.28
N LEU A 51 -3.84 3.68 -4.33
CA LEU A 51 -4.15 2.84 -3.17
C LEU A 51 -5.25 3.45 -2.30
N SER A 52 -5.26 4.78 -2.11
CA SER A 52 -6.29 5.47 -1.34
C SER A 52 -7.67 5.47 -2.00
N LYS A 53 -7.75 5.16 -3.30
CA LYS A 53 -9.03 4.97 -4.00
C LYS A 53 -9.64 3.59 -3.74
N ILE A 54 -8.89 2.66 -3.16
CA ILE A 54 -9.41 1.34 -2.80
C ILE A 54 -10.19 1.51 -1.48
N LYS A 55 -11.52 1.56 -1.58
CA LYS A 55 -12.42 1.67 -0.43
C LYS A 55 -12.16 0.60 0.65
N LEU A 56 -11.73 -0.59 0.24
CA LEU A 56 -11.42 -1.72 1.14
C LEU A 56 -10.17 -1.52 2.01
N LEU A 57 -9.27 -0.59 1.66
CA LEU A 57 -8.07 -0.32 2.46
C LEU A 57 -8.30 0.69 3.58
N ASP A 58 -9.43 1.41 3.56
CA ASP A 58 -9.80 2.45 4.52
C ASP A 58 -8.61 3.35 4.91
N SER A 59 -7.84 3.76 3.91
CA SER A 59 -6.58 4.48 4.09
C SER A 59 -6.53 5.67 3.14
N THR A 60 -6.19 6.84 3.67
CA THR A 60 -6.02 8.07 2.88
C THR A 60 -4.63 8.16 2.24
N GLU A 61 -4.48 8.94 1.17
CA GLU A 61 -3.19 9.15 0.50
C GLU A 61 -2.11 9.61 1.49
N GLN A 62 -2.46 10.52 2.40
CA GLN A 62 -1.57 10.99 3.47
C GLN A 62 -1.19 9.87 4.45
N GLN A 63 -2.12 9.02 4.88
CA GLN A 63 -1.78 7.89 5.76
C GLN A 63 -0.89 6.86 5.07
N ILE A 64 -1.01 6.72 3.74
CA ILE A 64 -0.20 5.78 2.96
C ILE A 64 1.21 6.36 2.71
N LEU A 65 1.33 7.66 2.42
CA LEU A 65 2.63 8.34 2.23
C LEU A 65 3.35 8.64 3.55
N TYR A 66 2.58 9.02 4.56
CA TYR A 66 3.02 9.51 5.87
C TYR A 66 2.17 8.87 6.98
N PRO A 67 2.30 7.54 7.21
CA PRO A 67 1.62 6.90 8.32
C PRO A 67 2.10 7.53 9.63
N LEU A 68 1.18 8.19 10.34
CA LEU A 68 1.45 8.85 11.62
C LEU A 68 1.92 7.79 12.64
N LYS A 69 3.05 8.06 13.30
CA LYS A 69 3.53 7.28 14.44
C LYS A 69 2.53 7.46 15.58
N LYS A 70 1.79 6.42 15.93
CA LYS A 70 1.26 6.27 17.29
C LYS A 70 2.16 5.28 18.02
#